data_AF-A0A087U415-F1
#
_entry.id   AF-A0A087U415-F1
#
_cell.length_a   1.000
_cell.length_b   1.000
_cell.length_c   1.000
_cell.angle_alpha   90.00
_cell.angle_beta   90.00
_cell.angle_gamma   90.00
#
_symmetry.space_group_name_H-M   'P 1'
#
loop_
_entity.id
_entity.type
_entity.pdbx_description
1 polymer ?
#
loop_
_entity_poly.entity_id
_entity_poly.type
_entity_poly.pdbx_seq_one_letter_code
_entity_poly.pdbx_strand_id
1 'polypeptide(L)'
;MHLSAESGANSRDAMAEFFVPVERTLTEVLSEHPGELVKTGSPNVVCSALPSHWRSNKTLPVAFRVVSLGEVLDGTVVTIRAGNDDNYCAELRNATAVMKNQ
;
A
#
# COMPACT_ATOMS: atom_id res chain seq x y z
N MET A 1 49.64 27.56 14.95
CA MET A 1 48.65 28.61 14.56
C MET A 1 47.83 27.98 13.43
N HIS A 2 46.81 27.16 13.73
CA HIS A 2 45.41 27.47 14.05
C HIS A 2 44.65 28.29 12.98
N LEU A 3 43.42 27.80 12.72
CA LEU A 3 42.28 28.26 11.89
C LEU A 3 42.31 27.94 10.39
N SER A 4 41.23 27.54 9.71
CA SER A 4 39.89 26.96 10.01
C SER A 4 39.18 26.82 8.66
N ALA A 5 38.32 25.82 8.47
CA ALA A 5 37.03 25.98 7.78
C ALA A 5 36.20 24.70 7.93
N GLU A 6 35.20 24.77 8.79
CA GLU A 6 34.09 23.83 8.90
C GLU A 6 33.32 23.75 7.58
N SER A 7 32.95 22.54 7.16
CA SER A 7 31.81 22.33 6.25
C SER A 7 30.85 21.36 6.92
N GLY A 8 29.74 21.91 7.40
CA GLY A 8 28.77 21.26 8.26
C GLY A 8 28.27 19.92 7.73
N ALA A 9 28.28 18.93 8.61
CA ALA A 9 27.55 17.69 8.45
C ALA A 9 26.05 18.02 8.28
N ASN A 10 25.52 17.72 7.10
CA ASN A 10 24.12 17.90 6.73
C ASN A 10 23.22 17.06 7.66
N SER A 11 22.74 17.65 8.74
CA SER A 11 21.88 17.01 9.75
C SER A 11 20.49 16.60 9.22
N ARG A 12 20.25 16.78 7.91
CA ARG A 12 19.03 16.33 7.22
C ARG A 12 19.08 14.86 6.81
N ASP A 13 20.27 14.29 6.61
CA ASP A 13 20.41 12.88 6.21
C ASP A 13 20.30 11.91 7.39
N ALA A 14 20.50 12.38 8.63
CA ALA A 14 20.42 11.56 9.84
C ALA A 14 18.97 11.21 10.27
N MET A 15 17.96 11.90 9.72
CA MET A 15 16.54 11.67 10.03
C MET A 15 15.83 10.83 8.95
N ALA A 16 16.53 10.44 7.88
CA ALA A 16 16.03 9.47 6.90
C ALA A 16 16.36 8.02 7.31
N GLU A 17 17.45 7.83 8.06
CA GLU A 17 17.94 6.50 8.48
C GLU A 17 17.26 5.98 9.77
N PHE A 18 16.71 6.86 10.61
CA PHE A 18 16.14 6.48 11.91
C PHE A 18 14.67 5.99 11.88
N PHE A 19 14.01 6.07 10.72
CA PHE A 19 12.61 5.66 10.56
C PHE A 19 12.45 4.28 9.90
N VAL A 20 13.56 3.64 9.50
CA VAL A 20 13.56 2.40 8.72
C VAL A 20 13.95 1.18 9.56
N PRO A 21 13.13 0.73 10.53
CA PRO A 21 13.17 -0.69 10.91
C PRO A 21 11.83 -1.43 10.72
N VAL A 22 10.73 -0.74 10.39
CA VAL A 22 9.37 -1.35 10.34
C VAL A 22 8.57 -0.97 9.09
N GLU A 23 9.15 -0.31 8.09
CA GLU A 23 8.48 -0.15 6.78
C GLU A 23 8.99 -1.24 5.83
N ARG A 24 8.17 -2.26 5.53
CA ARG A 24 8.52 -3.21 4.46
C ARG A 24 8.60 -2.45 3.16
N THR A 25 9.74 -2.51 2.49
CA THR A 25 9.89 -1.79 1.23
C THR A 25 8.97 -2.39 0.17
N LEU A 26 8.34 -1.52 -0.62
CA LEU A 26 7.41 -1.91 -1.69
C LEU A 26 8.00 -2.97 -2.63
N THR A 27 9.32 -2.93 -2.87
CA THR A 27 10.02 -3.88 -3.74
C THR A 27 10.05 -5.28 -3.15
N GLU A 28 10.25 -5.39 -1.83
CA GLU A 28 10.29 -6.66 -1.10
C GLU A 28 8.92 -7.35 -1.15
N VAL A 29 7.85 -6.64 -0.81
CA VAL A 29 6.48 -7.18 -0.80
C VAL A 29 6.02 -7.66 -2.19
N LEU A 30 6.37 -6.93 -3.25
CA LEU A 30 6.05 -7.36 -4.62
C LEU A 30 6.89 -8.57 -5.07
N SER A 31 8.09 -8.75 -4.51
CA SER A 31 8.96 -9.89 -4.83
C SER A 31 8.52 -11.19 -4.14
N GLU A 32 7.94 -11.09 -2.94
CA GLU A 32 7.36 -12.25 -2.22
C GLU A 32 6.11 -12.80 -2.91
N HIS A 33 5.36 -11.94 -3.60
CA HIS A 33 4.08 -12.27 -4.23
C HIS A 33 4.01 -11.81 -5.70
N PRO A 34 4.86 -12.37 -6.59
CA PRO A 34 4.99 -11.91 -7.96
C PRO A 34 3.67 -12.09 -8.74
N GLY A 35 3.10 -10.98 -9.20
CA GLY A 35 1.88 -10.96 -10.00
C GLY A 35 0.57 -11.08 -9.22
N GLU A 36 0.63 -11.32 -7.91
CA GLU A 36 -0.56 -11.35 -7.05
C GLU A 36 -0.92 -9.94 -6.56
N LEU A 37 0.08 -9.12 -6.20
CA LEU A 37 -0.10 -7.75 -5.73
C LEU A 37 0.28 -6.73 -6.79
N VAL A 38 -0.46 -5.63 -6.82
CA VAL A 38 -0.24 -4.47 -7.71
C VAL A 38 -0.17 -3.18 -6.91
N LYS A 39 0.59 -2.22 -7.42
CA LYS A 39 0.69 -0.87 -6.84
C LYS A 39 -0.62 -0.13 -7.03
N THR A 40 -1.02 0.62 -6.02
CA THR A 40 -2.12 1.59 -6.14
C THR A 40 -1.56 2.98 -6.45
N GLY A 41 -2.44 4.00 -6.48
CA GLY A 41 -2.00 5.40 -6.52
C GLY A 41 -1.40 5.91 -5.21
N SER A 42 -1.50 5.14 -4.12
CA SER A 42 -0.89 5.46 -2.83
C SER A 42 0.46 4.74 -2.69
N PRO A 43 1.51 5.39 -2.17
CA PRO A 43 2.81 4.75 -1.94
C PRO A 43 2.76 3.66 -0.86
N ASN A 44 1.79 3.75 0.06
CA ASN A 44 1.73 2.90 1.25
C ASN A 44 0.67 1.80 1.14
N VAL A 45 0.01 1.66 -0.02
CA VAL A 45 -1.05 0.66 -0.21
C VAL A 45 -0.83 -0.11 -1.49
N VAL A 46 -0.81 -1.43 -1.38
CA VAL A 46 -0.86 -2.36 -2.51
C VAL A 46 -2.09 -3.25 -2.37
N CYS A 47 -2.57 -3.82 -3.47
CA CYS A 47 -3.75 -4.67 -3.45
C CYS A 47 -3.65 -5.82 -4.44
N SER A 48 -4.54 -6.80 -4.35
CA SER A 48 -4.58 -7.91 -5.30
C SER A 48 -4.87 -7.43 -6.72
N ALA A 49 -4.22 -8.03 -7.72
CA ALA A 49 -4.58 -7.85 -9.12
C ALA A 49 -6.02 -8.32 -9.36
N LEU A 50 -6.83 -7.49 -10.03
CA LEU A 50 -8.17 -7.86 -10.45
C LEU A 50 -8.16 -8.39 -11.90
N PRO A 51 -9.06 -9.33 -12.25
CA PRO A 51 -9.26 -9.72 -13.65
C PRO A 51 -9.64 -8.51 -14.52
N SER A 52 -9.13 -8.44 -15.76
CA SER A 52 -9.45 -7.36 -16.70
C SER A 52 -10.93 -7.31 -17.10
N HIS A 53 -11.58 -8.47 -17.10
CA HIS A 53 -13.02 -8.61 -17.30
C HIS A 53 -13.55 -9.69 -16.37
N TRP A 54 -14.66 -9.41 -15.70
CA TRP A 54 -15.31 -10.37 -14.82
C TRP A 54 -16.82 -10.27 -14.91
N ARG A 55 -17.48 -11.40 -14.70
CA ARG A 55 -18.95 -11.48 -14.69
C ARG A 55 -19.48 -10.83 -13.42
N SER A 56 -20.48 -9.96 -13.56
CA SER A 56 -21.18 -9.37 -12.41
C SER A 56 -21.71 -10.44 -11.46
N ASN A 57 -21.59 -10.18 -10.15
CA ASN A 57 -22.05 -11.06 -9.07
C ASN A 57 -21.44 -12.49 -9.08
N LYS A 58 -20.33 -12.72 -9.81
CA LYS A 58 -19.54 -13.95 -9.72
C LYS A 58 -18.38 -13.74 -8.74
N THR A 59 -18.15 -14.69 -7.84
CA THR A 59 -17.00 -14.68 -6.92
C THR A 59 -15.69 -14.51 -7.69
N LEU A 60 -14.77 -13.68 -7.20
CA LEU A 60 -13.44 -13.51 -7.79
C LEU A 60 -12.65 -14.84 -7.74
N PRO A 61 -11.75 -15.09 -8.70
CA PRO A 61 -10.94 -16.31 -8.71
C PRO A 61 -9.96 -16.39 -7.53
N VAL A 62 -9.57 -15.24 -7.00
CA VAL A 62 -8.71 -15.08 -5.82
C VAL A 62 -9.35 -14.04 -4.90
N ALA A 63 -9.18 -14.20 -3.59
CA ALA A 63 -9.65 -13.22 -2.62
C ALA A 63 -8.91 -11.88 -2.81
N PHE A 64 -9.66 -10.78 -2.91
CA PHE A 64 -9.06 -9.46 -3.00
C PHE A 64 -8.53 -9.03 -1.64
N ARG A 65 -7.27 -8.63 -1.58
CA ARG A 65 -6.58 -8.15 -0.38
C ARG A 65 -6.11 -6.73 -0.56
N VAL A 66 -6.05 -5.99 0.55
CA VAL A 66 -5.42 -4.68 0.66
C VAL A 66 -4.34 -4.81 1.71
N VAL A 67 -3.11 -4.45 1.35
CA VAL A 67 -1.91 -4.55 2.18
C VAL A 67 -1.40 -3.14 2.41
N SER A 68 -1.12 -2.80 3.66
CA SER A 68 -0.49 -1.54 4.03
C SER A 68 1.00 -1.75 4.19
N LEU A 69 1.80 -0.86 3.61
CA LEU A 69 3.26 -0.83 3.79
C LEU A 69 3.68 0.08 4.96
N GLY A 70 2.80 1.03 5.33
CA GLY A 70 2.95 1.87 6.51
C GLY A 70 2.04 1.42 7.64
N GLU A 71 2.29 1.91 8.86
CA GLU A 71 1.58 1.49 10.05
C GLU A 71 0.06 1.82 9.98
N VAL A 72 -0.76 0.78 10.05
CA VAL A 72 -2.22 0.85 10.18
C VAL A 72 -2.64 -0.08 11.31
N LEU A 73 -3.31 0.48 12.32
CA LEU A 73 -3.76 -0.29 13.48
C LEU A 73 -4.71 -1.42 13.07
N ASP A 74 -4.50 -2.60 13.66
CA ASP A 74 -5.45 -3.70 13.59
C ASP A 74 -6.84 -3.24 14.04
N GLY A 75 -7.88 -3.74 13.37
CA GLY A 75 -9.25 -3.27 13.62
C GLY A 75 -9.68 -2.10 12.73
N THR A 76 -8.76 -1.47 12.00
CA THR A 76 -9.11 -0.40 11.05
C THR A 76 -10.02 -0.94 9.95
N VAL A 77 -11.18 -0.30 9.76
CA VAL A 77 -12.15 -0.70 8.74
C VAL A 77 -11.67 -0.25 7.36
N VAL A 78 -11.62 -1.20 6.42
CA VAL A 78 -11.26 -0.96 5.03
C VAL A 78 -12.50 -1.13 4.16
N THR A 79 -12.82 -0.12 3.35
CA THR A 79 -13.95 -0.17 2.40
C THR A 79 -13.47 0.04 0.97
N ILE A 80 -14.04 -0.71 0.03
CA ILE A 80 -13.76 -0.59 -1.41
C ILE A 80 -14.94 0.05 -2.12
N ARG A 81 -14.66 0.87 -3.13
CA ARG A 81 -15.64 1.43 -4.05
C ARG A 81 -15.18 1.21 -5.48
N ALA A 82 -16.12 1.09 -6.39
CA ALA A 82 -15.86 1.00 -7.82
C ALA A 82 -16.74 2.02 -8.54
N GLY A 83 -16.19 2.67 -9.56
CA GLY A 83 -16.92 3.65 -10.35
C GLY A 83 -16.18 4.07 -11.61
N ASN A 84 -16.92 4.59 -12.57
CA ASN A 84 -16.45 5.20 -13.81
C ASN A 84 -17.45 6.30 -14.25
N ASP A 85 -17.28 6.85 -15.45
CA ASP A 85 -18.12 7.96 -15.95
C ASP A 85 -19.60 7.58 -16.12
N ASP A 86 -19.90 6.32 -16.45
CA ASP A 86 -21.27 5.84 -16.66
C ASP A 86 -21.97 5.44 -15.34
N ASN A 87 -21.21 4.92 -14.38
CA ASN A 87 -21.69 4.50 -13.08
C ASN A 87 -20.69 4.94 -11.99
N TYR A 88 -20.95 6.10 -11.40
CA TYR A 88 -20.03 6.73 -10.45
C TYR A 88 -19.79 5.90 -9.17
N CYS A 89 -20.74 5.05 -8.79
CA CYS A 89 -20.66 4.22 -7.58
C CYS A 89 -21.42 2.91 -7.80
N ALA A 90 -20.72 1.91 -8.33
CA ALA A 90 -21.28 0.59 -8.57
C ALA A 90 -21.64 -0.12 -7.27
N GLU A 91 -22.69 -0.95 -7.32
CA GLU A 91 -23.05 -1.84 -6.24
C GLU A 91 -21.97 -2.91 -6.05
N LEU A 92 -21.52 -3.09 -4.81
CA LEU A 92 -20.56 -4.12 -4.44
C LEU A 92 -21.12 -4.97 -3.29
N ARG A 93 -20.71 -6.24 -3.26
CA ARG A 93 -21.02 -7.17 -2.16
C ARG A 93 -19.74 -7.45 -1.39
N ASN A 94 -19.83 -7.48 -0.06
CA ASN A 94 -18.69 -7.72 0.84
C ASN A 94 -17.54 -6.72 0.65
N ALA A 95 -17.87 -5.45 0.37
CA ALA A 95 -16.87 -4.40 0.11
C ALA A 95 -16.24 -3.81 1.38
N THR A 96 -16.37 -4.47 2.52
CA THR A 96 -15.84 -4.02 3.81
C THR A 96 -15.11 -5.16 4.48
N ALA A 97 -13.91 -4.86 4.96
CA ALA A 97 -13.06 -5.77 5.72
C ALA A 97 -12.41 -5.02 6.89
N VAL A 98 -11.73 -5.76 7.75
CA VAL A 98 -10.99 -5.22 8.89
C VAL A 98 -9.51 -5.50 8.66
N MET A 99 -8.67 -4.46 8.74
CA MET A 99 -7.22 -4.59 8.66
C MET A 99 -6.71 -5.46 9.81
N LYS A 100 -5.83 -6.39 9.48
CA LYS A 100 -5.17 -7.26 10.44
C LYS A 100 -3.81 -7.69 9.90
N ASN A 101 -2.76 -7.56 10.70
CA ASN A 101 -1.42 -8.07 10.37
C ASN A 101 -0.95 -7.64 8.96
N GLN A 102 -0.91 -6.32 8.75
CA GLN A 102 -0.52 -5.61 7.52
C GLN A 102 0.30 -6.45 6.52
#